data_AF-A0A1G2TMN8-F1
#
_entry.id   AF-A0A1G2TMN8-F1
#
_cell.length_a   1.000
_cell.length_b   1.000
_cell.length_c   1.000
_cell.angle_alpha   90.00
_cell.angle_beta   90.00
_cell.angle_gamma   90.00
#
_symmetry.space_group_name_H-M   'P 1'
#
loop_
_entity.id
_entity.type
_entity.pdbx_description
1 polymer ?
#
loop_
_entity_poly.entity_id
_entity_poly.type
_entity_poly.pdbx_seq_one_letter_code
_entity_poly.pdbx_strand_id
1 'polypeptide(L)'
;MWILYALGSAIFAAMVAVLGKIGLKDIDSTFATTIRAIIMAIFLFLVALLLGKFKGFSLASFGTKAWLFVALSGIAGALSWLCYFFALKYGPTTAVAAIDKLSIVFVAILATLFLAESITAYKIIGVLFIALGAFLTVLK
;
A
#
# COMPACT_ATOMS: atom_id res chain seq x y z
N MET A 1 -11.29 -4.36 17.06
CA MET A 1 -12.01 -3.82 15.88
C MET A 1 -11.09 -3.47 14.71
N TRP A 2 -9.92 -2.83 14.90
CA TRP A 2 -8.98 -2.53 13.80
C TRP A 2 -8.42 -3.78 13.07
N ILE A 3 -8.28 -4.91 13.77
CA ILE A 3 -7.81 -6.18 13.18
C ILE A 3 -8.71 -6.66 12.04
N LEU A 4 -10.03 -6.51 12.16
CA LEU A 4 -10.97 -6.92 11.10
C LEU A 4 -10.77 -6.10 9.82
N TYR A 5 -10.56 -4.79 9.96
CA TYR A 5 -10.24 -3.92 8.82
C TYR A 5 -8.87 -4.24 8.22
N ALA A 6 -7.87 -4.59 9.04
CA ALA A 6 -6.56 -5.04 8.56
C ALA A 6 -6.63 -6.37 7.79
N LEU A 7 -7.43 -7.33 8.27
CA LEU A 7 -7.69 -8.58 7.56
C LEU A 7 -8.44 -8.34 6.24
N GLY A 8 -9.43 -7.45 6.24
CA GLY A 8 -10.09 -7.01 5.01
C GLY A 8 -9.10 -6.40 4.02
N SER A 9 -8.19 -5.53 4.49
CA SER A 9 -7.12 -4.97 3.66
C SER A 9 -6.21 -6.05 3.06
N ALA A 10 -5.86 -7.09 3.82
CA ALA A 10 -5.06 -8.20 3.31
C ALA A 10 -5.77 -8.98 2.18
N ILE A 11 -7.08 -9.22 2.31
CA ILE A 11 -7.89 -9.87 1.26
C ILE A 11 -7.91 -9.03 -0.01
N PHE A 12 -8.22 -7.73 0.10
CA PHE A 12 -8.23 -6.84 -1.07
C PHE A 12 -6.83 -6.68 -1.69
N ALA A 13 -5.77 -6.64 -0.89
CA ALA A 13 -4.40 -6.61 -1.40
C ALA A 13 -4.06 -7.87 -2.21
N ALA A 14 -4.51 -9.05 -1.76
CA ALA A 14 -4.36 -10.29 -2.52
C ALA A 14 -5.12 -10.25 -3.85
N MET A 15 -6.36 -9.73 -3.84
CA MET A 15 -7.13 -9.53 -5.08
C MET A 15 -6.43 -8.56 -6.04
N VAL A 16 -5.89 -7.45 -5.53
CA VAL A 16 -5.13 -6.46 -6.32
C VAL A 16 -3.91 -7.11 -6.99
N ALA A 17 -3.19 -7.98 -6.29
CA ALA A 17 -2.06 -8.71 -6.86
C ALA A 17 -2.50 -9.66 -7.99
N VAL A 18 -3.52 -10.49 -7.75
CA VAL A 18 -3.96 -11.49 -8.75
C VAL A 18 -4.58 -10.81 -9.97
N LEU A 19 -5.57 -9.93 -9.77
CA LEU A 19 -6.24 -9.21 -10.85
C LEU A 19 -5.28 -8.27 -11.59
N GLY A 20 -4.39 -7.60 -10.84
CA GLY A 20 -3.37 -6.73 -11.41
C GLY A 20 -2.45 -7.49 -12.35
N LYS A 21 -1.98 -8.68 -11.97
CA LYS A 21 -1.13 -9.49 -12.85
C LYS A 21 -1.86 -9.95 -14.10
N ILE A 22 -3.11 -10.39 -13.97
CA ILE A 22 -3.93 -10.78 -15.13
C ILE A 22 -4.08 -9.61 -16.10
N GLY A 23 -4.38 -8.40 -15.60
CA GLY A 23 -4.54 -7.20 -16.42
C GLY A 23 -3.25 -6.65 -17.05
N LEU A 24 -2.08 -7.15 -16.65
CA LEU A 24 -0.77 -6.70 -17.16
C LEU A 24 -0.22 -7.54 -18.31
N LYS A 25 -0.90 -8.64 -18.69
CA LYS A 25 -0.38 -9.62 -19.65
C LYS A 25 0.00 -9.00 -20.99
N ASP A 26 -0.88 -8.15 -21.53
CA ASP A 26 -0.75 -7.59 -22.88
C ASP A 26 -0.64 -6.06 -22.89
N ILE A 27 -0.47 -5.43 -21.72
CA ILE A 27 -0.51 -3.97 -21.55
C ILE A 27 0.76 -3.51 -20.80
N ASP A 28 1.25 -2.32 -21.13
CA ASP A 28 2.32 -1.67 -20.37
C ASP A 28 1.93 -1.48 -18.88
N SER A 29 2.88 -1.72 -17.97
CA SER A 29 2.61 -1.69 -16.53
C SER A 29 2.34 -0.29 -16.00
N THR A 30 2.98 0.73 -16.57
CA THR A 30 2.77 2.12 -16.20
C THR A 30 1.40 2.56 -16.68
N PHE A 31 1.06 2.26 -17.94
CA PHE A 31 -0.26 2.58 -18.50
C PHE A 31 -1.40 1.93 -17.70
N ALA A 32 -1.32 0.61 -17.44
CA ALA A 32 -2.31 -0.09 -16.63
C ALA A 32 -2.43 0.48 -15.21
N THR A 33 -1.32 0.92 -14.62
CA THR A 33 -1.30 1.51 -13.28
C THR A 33 -1.90 2.91 -13.24
N THR A 34 -1.69 3.72 -14.29
CA THR A 34 -2.35 5.02 -14.45
C THR A 34 -3.87 4.86 -14.54
N ILE A 35 -4.36 3.93 -15.35
CA ILE A 35 -5.80 3.64 -15.45
C ILE A 35 -6.36 3.18 -14.10
N ARG A 36 -5.65 2.32 -13.38
CA ARG A 36 -6.03 1.88 -12.03
C ARG A 36 -6.17 3.08 -11.07
N ALA A 37 -5.22 4.00 -11.10
CA ALA A 37 -5.25 5.19 -10.26
C ALA A 37 -6.48 6.09 -10.55
N ILE A 38 -6.83 6.26 -11.82
CA ILE A 38 -8.03 7.01 -12.22
C ILE A 38 -9.30 6.33 -11.70
N ILE A 39 -9.43 5.01 -11.89
CA ILE A 39 -10.59 4.24 -11.41
C ILE A 39 -10.72 4.37 -9.89
N MET A 40 -9.62 4.27 -9.15
CA MET A 40 -9.63 4.45 -7.70
C MET A 40 -9.98 5.85 -7.25
N ALA A 41 -9.46 6.87 -7.93
CA ALA A 41 -9.77 8.26 -7.61
C ALA A 41 -11.28 8.52 -7.77
N ILE A 42 -11.89 8.04 -8.87
CA ILE A 42 -13.33 8.13 -9.10
C ILE A 42 -14.09 7.36 -8.00
N PHE A 43 -13.69 6.13 -7.70
CA PHE A 43 -14.36 5.31 -6.69
C PHE A 43 -14.32 5.96 -5.29
N LEU A 44 -13.14 6.42 -4.84
CA LEU A 44 -12.98 7.08 -3.54
C LEU A 44 -13.73 8.41 -3.48
N PHE A 45 -13.73 9.17 -4.57
CA PHE A 45 -14.50 10.41 -4.68
C PHE A 45 -16.00 10.15 -4.51
N LEU A 46 -16.55 9.15 -5.21
CA LEU A 46 -17.96 8.76 -5.09
C LEU A 46 -18.31 8.31 -3.67
N VAL A 47 -17.49 7.47 -3.05
CA VAL A 47 -17.71 7.03 -1.66
C VAL A 47 -17.68 8.22 -0.69
N ALA A 48 -16.73 9.14 -0.84
CA ALA A 48 -16.66 10.35 -0.01
C ALA A 48 -17.89 11.25 -0.18
N LEU A 49 -18.41 11.35 -1.41
CA LEU A 49 -19.63 12.09 -1.73
C LEU A 49 -20.87 11.46 -1.09
N LEU A 50 -21.04 10.15 -1.25
CA LEU A 50 -22.17 9.39 -0.69
C LEU A 50 -22.18 9.42 0.85
N LEU A 51 -21.00 9.39 1.47
CA LEU A 51 -20.85 9.52 2.92
C LEU A 51 -20.95 10.96 3.41
N GLY A 52 -21.21 11.93 2.52
CA GLY A 52 -21.37 13.34 2.86
C GLY A 52 -20.10 14.00 3.41
N LYS A 53 -18.91 13.45 3.13
CA LYS A 53 -17.64 13.93 3.70
C LYS A 53 -17.23 15.31 3.20
N PHE A 54 -17.84 15.78 2.12
CA PHE A 54 -17.66 17.14 1.61
C PHE A 54 -18.57 18.19 2.29
N LYS A 55 -19.59 17.78 3.06
CA LYS A 55 -20.45 18.73 3.77
C LYS A 55 -19.67 19.37 4.92
N GLY A 56 -19.45 20.69 4.85
CA GLY A 56 -18.65 21.43 5.84
C GLY A 56 -17.14 21.31 5.67
N PHE A 57 -16.67 20.71 4.57
CA PHE A 57 -15.25 20.71 4.23
C PHE A 57 -14.81 22.12 3.82
N SER A 58 -13.86 22.69 4.55
CA SER A 58 -13.20 23.94 4.20
C SER A 58 -11.74 23.66 3.93
N LEU A 59 -11.20 24.10 2.78
CA LEU A 59 -9.77 23.96 2.50
C LEU A 59 -8.91 24.65 3.57
N ALA A 60 -9.47 25.65 4.26
CA ALA A 60 -8.80 26.36 5.35
C ALA A 60 -8.77 25.60 6.69
N SER A 61 -9.62 24.56 6.89
CA SER A 61 -9.54 23.72 8.09
C SER A 61 -8.44 22.66 7.99
N PHE A 62 -7.91 22.45 6.78
CA PHE A 62 -6.86 21.49 6.50
C PHE A 62 -5.50 22.19 6.60
N GLY A 63 -4.82 22.03 7.74
CA GLY A 63 -3.54 22.71 7.98
C GLY A 63 -2.49 22.39 6.90
N THR A 64 -1.63 23.35 6.57
CA THR A 64 -0.61 23.24 5.51
C THR A 64 0.28 22.00 5.65
N LYS A 65 0.60 21.60 6.90
CA LYS A 65 1.36 20.37 7.18
C LYS A 65 0.59 19.11 6.79
N ALA A 66 -0.72 19.06 7.04
CA ALA A 66 -1.56 17.91 6.68
C ALA A 66 -1.61 17.74 5.16
N TRP A 67 -1.77 18.84 4.42
CA TRP A 67 -1.69 18.82 2.95
C TRP A 67 -0.35 18.28 2.44
N LEU A 68 0.76 18.72 3.03
CA LEU A 68 2.09 18.25 2.65
C LEU A 68 2.23 16.74 2.87
N PHE A 69 1.88 16.23 4.06
CA PHE A 69 1.98 14.79 4.34
C PHE A 69 1.03 13.94 3.50
N VAL A 70 -0.18 14.44 3.20
CA VAL A 70 -1.12 13.77 2.28
C VAL A 70 -0.55 13.70 0.86
N ALA A 71 0.03 14.80 0.37
CA ALA A 71 0.66 14.84 -0.95
C ALA A 71 1.88 13.90 -1.03
N LEU A 72 2.77 13.95 -0.03
CA LEU A 72 3.93 13.05 0.05
C LEU A 72 3.52 11.58 0.14
N SER A 73 2.50 11.26 0.93
CA SER A 73 1.94 9.91 1.02
C SER A 73 1.35 9.44 -0.31
N GLY A 74 0.63 10.31 -1.02
CA GLY A 74 0.10 10.02 -2.35
C GLY A 74 1.20 9.72 -3.38
N ILE A 75 2.27 10.51 -3.38
CA ILE A 75 3.44 10.30 -4.25
C ILE A 75 4.15 8.98 -3.89
N ALA A 76 4.37 8.72 -2.60
CA ALA A 76 4.98 7.47 -2.14
C ALA A 76 4.13 6.24 -2.52
N GLY A 77 2.80 6.33 -2.41
CA GLY A 77 1.88 5.28 -2.84
C GLY A 77 1.93 5.03 -4.34
N ALA A 78 1.97 6.09 -5.16
CA ALA A 78 2.09 5.97 -6.61
C ALA A 78 3.43 5.32 -7.02
N LEU A 79 4.54 5.75 -6.42
CA LEU A 79 5.88 5.16 -6.67
C LEU A 79 5.92 3.68 -6.25
N SER A 80 5.39 3.36 -5.07
CA SER A 80 5.26 1.98 -4.58
C SER A 80 4.52 1.11 -5.60
N TRP A 81 3.41 1.60 -6.14
CA TRP A 81 2.62 0.86 -7.13
C TRP A 81 3.32 0.70 -8.48
N LEU A 82 3.99 1.74 -8.98
CA LEU A 82 4.78 1.63 -10.21
C LEU A 82 5.82 0.51 -10.09
N CYS A 83 6.59 0.49 -9.00
CA CYS A 83 7.57 -0.55 -8.73
C CYS A 83 6.90 -1.93 -8.54
N TYR A 84 5.82 -2.00 -7.75
CA TYR A 84 5.12 -3.25 -7.46
C TYR A 84 4.55 -3.91 -8.70
N PHE A 85 3.79 -3.17 -9.53
CA PHE A 85 3.17 -3.73 -10.73
C PHE A 85 4.18 -4.01 -11.84
N PHE A 86 5.27 -3.26 -11.91
CA PHE A 86 6.39 -3.61 -12.78
C PHE A 86 6.99 -4.96 -12.35
N ALA A 87 7.31 -5.15 -11.07
CA ALA A 87 7.81 -6.42 -10.54
C ALA A 87 6.79 -7.56 -10.76
N LEU A 88 5.50 -7.31 -10.55
CA LEU A 88 4.43 -8.29 -10.70
C LEU A 88 4.25 -8.78 -12.13
N LYS A 89 4.52 -7.91 -13.12
CA LYS A 89 4.47 -8.25 -14.54
C LYS A 89 5.52 -9.30 -14.90
N TYR A 90 6.74 -9.19 -14.36
CA TYR A 90 7.88 -10.03 -14.75
C TYR A 90 8.22 -11.13 -13.74
N GLY A 91 7.80 -11.00 -12.48
CA GLY A 91 8.13 -11.91 -11.38
C GLY A 91 6.96 -12.78 -10.94
N PRO A 92 7.20 -13.88 -10.18
CA PRO A 92 6.15 -14.73 -9.65
C PRO A 92 5.28 -13.99 -8.62
N THR A 93 3.96 -14.17 -8.70
CA THR A 93 2.97 -13.37 -7.92
C THR A 93 3.18 -13.51 -6.43
N THR A 94 3.42 -14.74 -5.96
CA THR A 94 3.61 -15.07 -4.54
C THR A 94 4.89 -14.45 -3.98
N ALA A 95 6.00 -14.56 -4.70
CA ALA A 95 7.28 -13.98 -4.28
C ALA A 95 7.23 -12.44 -4.27
N VAL A 96 6.65 -11.81 -5.32
CA VAL A 96 6.52 -10.35 -5.36
C VAL A 96 5.62 -9.85 -4.22
N ALA A 97 4.48 -10.52 -3.98
CA ALA A 97 3.59 -10.18 -2.88
C ALA A 97 4.24 -10.36 -1.50
N ALA A 98 5.11 -11.36 -1.34
CA ALA A 98 5.84 -11.60 -0.10
C ALA A 98 6.94 -10.56 0.14
N ILE A 99 7.74 -10.24 -0.88
CA ILE A 99 8.74 -9.16 -0.82
C ILE A 99 8.08 -7.82 -0.47
N ASP A 100 6.91 -7.52 -1.04
CA ASP A 100 6.12 -6.32 -0.69
C ASP A 100 5.78 -6.25 0.82
N LYS A 101 5.62 -7.40 1.50
CA LYS A 101 5.39 -7.44 2.96
C LYS A 101 6.62 -7.11 3.80
N LEU A 102 7.81 -7.04 3.20
CA LEU A 102 8.99 -6.46 3.86
C LEU A 102 8.83 -4.97 4.16
N SER A 103 7.82 -4.30 3.61
CA SER A 103 7.41 -2.95 4.00
C SER A 103 7.27 -2.80 5.53
N ILE A 104 6.88 -3.86 6.26
CA ILE A 104 6.81 -3.82 7.73
C ILE A 104 8.15 -3.51 8.40
N VAL A 105 9.27 -3.93 7.80
CA VAL A 105 10.63 -3.63 8.29
C VAL A 105 10.88 -2.14 8.19
N PHE A 106 10.60 -1.56 7.02
CA PHE A 106 10.77 -0.12 6.79
C PHE A 106 9.80 0.70 7.63
N VAL A 107 8.54 0.25 7.79
CA VAL A 107 7.56 0.89 8.67
C VAL A 107 8.04 0.89 10.11
N ALA A 108 8.59 -0.22 10.62
CA ALA A 108 9.13 -0.26 11.98
C ALA A 108 10.25 0.78 12.17
N ILE A 109 11.20 0.85 11.24
CA ILE A 109 12.30 1.82 11.28
C ILE A 109 11.77 3.26 11.21
N LEU A 110 10.92 3.56 10.24
CA LEU A 110 10.37 4.91 10.03
C LEU A 110 9.46 5.33 11.19
N ALA A 111 8.66 4.43 11.75
CA ALA A 111 7.80 4.72 12.90
C ALA A 111 8.62 5.03 14.16
N THR A 112 9.72 4.32 14.40
CA THR A 112 10.61 4.66 15.51
C THR A 112 11.31 6.00 15.29
N LEU A 113 11.76 6.30 14.07
CA LEU A 113 12.47 7.56 13.77
C LEU A 113 11.55 8.79 13.76
N PHE A 114 10.37 8.69 13.15
CA PHE A 114 9.50 9.84 12.89
C PHE A 114 8.28 9.93 13.81
N LEU A 115 7.80 8.80 14.35
CA LEU A 115 6.64 8.75 15.24
C LEU A 115 7.02 8.46 16.70
N ALA A 116 8.32 8.28 17.00
CA ALA A 116 8.83 7.92 18.32
C ALA A 116 8.17 6.66 18.91
N GLU A 117 7.71 5.74 18.04
CA GLU A 117 7.15 4.47 18.49
C GLU A 117 8.23 3.59 19.12
N SER A 118 7.95 3.08 20.31
CA SER A 118 8.82 2.09 20.96
C SER A 118 8.72 0.75 20.24
N ILE A 119 9.88 0.21 19.88
CA ILE A 119 10.01 -1.15 19.37
C ILE A 119 10.28 -2.08 20.54
N THR A 120 9.35 -3.01 20.79
CA THR A 120 9.54 -4.08 21.76
C THR A 120 10.32 -5.23 21.14
N ALA A 121 10.99 -6.05 21.96
CA ALA A 121 11.68 -7.25 21.49
C ALA A 121 10.76 -8.20 20.70
N TYR A 122 9.50 -8.34 21.14
CA TYR A 122 8.49 -9.13 20.42
C TYR A 122 8.18 -8.59 19.02
N LYS A 123 8.09 -7.25 18.85
CA LYS A 123 7.87 -6.63 17.54
C LYS A 123 9.07 -6.90 16.61
N ILE A 124 10.30 -6.81 17.12
CA ILE A 124 11.52 -7.14 16.35
C ILE A 124 11.47 -8.59 15.87
N ILE A 125 11.22 -9.53 16.78
CA ILE A 125 11.17 -10.96 16.45
C ILE A 125 10.09 -11.23 15.39
N GLY A 126 8.90 -10.64 15.53
CA GLY A 126 7.84 -10.75 14.54
C GLY A 126 8.23 -10.22 13.16
N VAL A 127 8.86 -9.04 13.11
CA VAL A 127 9.36 -8.44 11.86
C VAL A 127 10.43 -9.33 11.21
N LEU A 128 11.35 -9.91 12.00
CA LEU A 128 12.35 -10.85 11.51
C LEU A 128 11.71 -12.11 10.93
N PHE A 129 10.70 -12.69 11.59
CA PHE A 129 9.98 -13.84 11.05
C PHE A 129 9.26 -13.53 9.74
N ILE A 130 8.62 -12.36 9.63
CA ILE A 130 8.00 -11.92 8.37
C ILE A 130 9.07 -11.78 7.28
N ALA A 131 10.23 -11.21 7.62
CA ALA A 131 11.31 -11.01 6.67
C ALA A 131 11.92 -12.33 6.17
N LEU A 132 12.19 -13.26 7.09
CA LEU A 132 12.67 -14.60 6.76
C LEU A 132 11.63 -15.37 5.93
N GLY A 133 10.36 -15.34 6.34
CA GLY A 133 9.26 -15.97 5.61
C GLY A 133 9.15 -15.43 4.18
N ALA A 134 9.24 -14.11 4.01
CA ALA A 134 9.22 -13.48 2.70
C ALA A 134 10.41 -13.95 1.83
N PHE A 135 11.62 -14.00 2.40
CA PHE A 135 12.81 -14.47 1.68
C PHE A 135 12.67 -15.93 1.23
N LEU A 136 12.14 -16.81 2.09
CA LEU A 136 11.90 -18.21 1.77
C LEU A 136 10.96 -18.38 0.56
N THR A 137 9.97 -17.50 0.36
CA THR A 137 9.07 -17.58 -0.81
C THR A 137 9.74 -17.27 -2.15
N VAL A 138 10.94 -16.68 -2.12
CA VAL A 138 11.72 -16.33 -3.31
C VAL A 138 12.66 -17.48 -3.70
N LEU A 139 13.06 -18.30 -2.73
CA LEU A 139 13.89 -19.48 -2.96
C LEU A 139 13.10 -20.54 -3.75
N LYS A 140 13.78 -21.17 -4.73
CA LYS A 140 13.20 -22.20 -5.59
C LYS A 140 13.03 -23.53 -4.86
#